data_AF-A0AAD8Q396-F1
#
_entry.id   AF-A0AAD8Q396-F1
#
_cell.length_a   1.000
_cell.length_b   1.000
_cell.length_c   1.000
_cell.angle_alpha   90.00
_cell.angle_beta   90.00
_cell.angle_gamma   90.00
#
_symmetry.space_group_name_H-M   'P 1'
#
loop_
_entity.id
_entity.type
_entity.pdbx_description
1 polymer ?
#
loop_
_entity_poly.entity_id
_entity_poly.type
_entity_poly.pdbx_seq_one_letter_code
_entity_poly.pdbx_strand_id
1 'polypeptide(L)'
;FLGNEIYIDYKNKSVYIHQTKYTDKILNKYNKRDLYPYNTPIDNNIKLYKNKGQATKEEILKYQQEIGALIYLALKTRIDITLPVITCSRYISNPSKEHF
;
A
#
# COMPACT_ATOMS: atom_id res chain seq x y z
N PHE A 1 3.97 16.05 8.87
CA PHE A 1 2.59 15.65 9.20
C PHE A 1 2.03 14.72 8.13
N LEU A 2 1.39 13.61 8.54
CA LEU A 2 0.88 12.56 7.63
C LEU A 2 -0.51 12.87 7.03
N GLY A 3 -1.16 13.96 7.46
CA GLY A 3 -2.20 14.66 6.70
C GLY A 3 -3.50 13.89 6.49
N ASN A 4 -4.17 13.47 7.57
CA ASN A 4 -5.57 13.03 7.48
C ASN A 4 -6.45 14.28 7.36
N GLU A 5 -7.37 14.27 6.39
CA GLU A 5 -8.36 15.31 6.19
C GLU A 5 -9.69 14.81 6.72
N ILE A 6 -10.29 15.54 7.66
CA ILE A 6 -11.58 15.18 8.24
C ILE A 6 -12.61 16.15 7.65
N TYR A 7 -13.62 15.58 7.01
CA TYR A 7 -14.78 16.33 6.51
C TYR A 7 -16.01 15.91 7.31
N ILE A 8 -16.68 16.88 7.94
CA ILE A 8 -17.87 16.65 8.75
C ILE A 8 -19.08 17.17 7.97
N ASP A 9 -20.00 16.28 7.65
CA ASP A 9 -21.28 16.61 7.07
C ASP A 9 -22.32 16.69 8.19
N TYR A 10 -22.57 17.91 8.67
CA TYR A 10 -23.54 18.16 9.73
C TYR A 10 -24.98 17.86 9.32
N LYS A 11 -25.30 17.99 8.02
CA LYS A 11 -26.65 17.76 7.51
C LYS A 11 -27.00 16.27 7.57
N ASN A 12 -26.06 15.43 7.15
CA ASN A 12 -26.21 13.98 7.16
C ASN A 12 -25.63 13.32 8.44
N LYS A 13 -25.19 14.11 9.42
CA LYS A 13 -24.54 13.65 10.67
C LYS A 13 -23.44 12.62 10.41
N SER A 14 -22.64 12.84 9.38
CA SER A 14 -21.64 11.90 8.88
C SER A 14 -20.24 12.48 8.96
N VAL A 15 -19.24 11.63 9.15
CA VAL A 15 -17.82 12.01 9.19
C VAL A 15 -17.07 11.22 8.14
N TYR A 16 -16.33 11.92 7.30
CA TYR A 16 -15.50 11.37 6.25
C TYR A 16 -14.04 11.62 6.59
N ILE A 17 -13.22 10.59 6.42
CA ILE A 17 -11.77 10.65 6.66
C ILE A 17 -11.09 10.41 5.32
N HIS A 18 -10.39 11.41 4.81
CA HIS A 18 -9.65 11.36 3.57
C HIS A 18 -8.14 11.35 3.83
N GLN A 19 -7.41 10.64 2.98
CA GLN A 19 -5.94 10.57 3.03
C GLN A 19 -5.31 10.80 1.66
N THR A 20 -6.00 11.56 0.81
CA THR A 20 -5.62 11.80 -0.58
C THR A 20 -4.20 12.37 -0.67
N LYS A 21 -3.88 13.36 0.18
CA LYS A 21 -2.52 13.93 0.28
C LYS A 21 -1.44 12.90 0.59
N TYR A 22 -1.71 11.96 1.51
CA TYR A 22 -0.75 10.90 1.83
C TYR A 22 -0.63 9.92 0.67
N THR A 23 -1.75 9.55 0.05
CA THR A 23 -1.80 8.67 -1.12
C THR A 23 -0.95 9.26 -2.26
N ASP A 24 -1.16 10.52 -2.62
CA ASP A 24 -0.37 11.21 -3.63
C ASP A 24 1.11 11.28 -3.26
N LYS A 25 1.41 11.54 -1.99
CA LYS A 25 2.79 11.59 -1.51
C LYS A 25 3.51 10.26 -1.69
N ILE A 26 2.88 9.13 -1.34
CA ILE A 26 3.51 7.82 -1.47
C ILE A 26 3.62 7.40 -2.95
N LEU A 27 2.62 7.69 -3.77
CA LEU A 27 2.67 7.41 -5.21
C LEU A 27 3.81 8.17 -5.89
N ASN A 28 4.01 9.44 -5.53
CA ASN A 28 5.15 10.23 -6.01
C ASN A 28 6.49 9.71 -5.48
N LYS A 29 6.58 9.41 -4.19
CA LYS A 29 7.82 8.98 -3.54
C LYS A 29 8.39 7.71 -4.18
N TYR A 30 7.52 6.78 -4.59
CA TYR A 30 7.91 5.50 -5.14
C TYR A 30 7.76 5.42 -6.67
N ASN A 31 7.53 6.55 -7.35
CA ASN A 31 7.34 6.65 -8.81
C ASN A 31 6.24 5.69 -9.34
N LYS A 32 5.12 5.61 -8.63
CA LYS A 32 3.98 4.74 -8.95
C LYS A 32 2.74 5.53 -9.43
N ARG A 33 2.90 6.79 -9.86
CA ARG A 33 1.79 7.63 -10.33
C ARG A 33 1.12 7.11 -11.60
N ASP A 34 1.91 6.51 -12.49
CA ASP A 34 1.44 6.00 -13.79
C ASP A 34 0.99 4.53 -13.72
N LEU A 35 0.86 3.96 -12.51
CA LEU A 35 0.29 2.63 -12.36
C LEU A 35 -1.19 2.64 -12.71
N TYR A 36 -1.63 1.63 -13.47
CA TYR A 36 -3.03 1.42 -13.72
C TYR A 36 -3.78 1.15 -12.41
N PRO A 37 -4.91 1.83 -12.16
CA PRO A 37 -5.77 1.48 -11.04
C PRO A 37 -6.26 0.04 -11.23
N TYR A 38 -6.11 -0.77 -10.19
CA TYR A 38 -6.63 -2.13 -10.17
C TYR A 38 -7.88 -2.21 -9.32
N ASN A 39 -8.84 -3.04 -9.72
CA ASN A 39 -10.08 -3.21 -8.97
C ASN A 39 -9.81 -3.86 -7.62
N THR A 40 -10.42 -3.32 -6.57
CA THR A 40 -10.49 -3.94 -5.25
C THR A 40 -11.89 -4.54 -5.03
N PRO A 41 -12.01 -5.72 -4.38
CA PRO A 41 -10.94 -6.54 -3.82
C PRO A 41 -10.10 -7.25 -4.89
N ILE A 42 -8.84 -7.50 -4.57
CA ILE A 42 -7.90 -8.19 -5.46
C ILE A 42 -8.37 -9.63 -5.75
N ASP A 43 -8.09 -10.15 -6.94
CA ASP A 43 -8.37 -11.55 -7.27
C ASP A 43 -7.60 -12.48 -6.31
N ASN A 44 -8.32 -13.36 -5.61
CA ASN A 44 -7.74 -14.32 -4.68
C ASN A 44 -6.84 -15.36 -5.37
N ASN A 45 -6.86 -15.44 -6.70
CA ASN A 45 -6.02 -16.36 -7.46
C ASN A 45 -4.57 -15.89 -7.63
N ILE A 46 -4.21 -14.68 -7.18
CA ILE A 46 -2.83 -14.20 -7.24
C ILE A 46 -1.97 -14.96 -6.23
N LYS A 47 -1.08 -15.80 -6.75
CA LYS A 47 -0.10 -16.56 -5.97
C LYS A 47 1.27 -15.90 -6.09
N LEU A 48 1.78 -15.37 -4.98
CA LEU A 48 3.17 -14.93 -4.86
C LEU A 48 4.03 -16.08 -4.34
N TYR A 49 5.22 -16.27 -4.91
CA TYR A 49 6.13 -17.35 -4.54
C TYR A 49 7.35 -16.81 -3.81
N LYS A 50 7.90 -17.62 -2.88
CA LYS A 50 9.14 -17.25 -2.21
C LYS A 50 10.27 -17.03 -3.23
N ASN A 51 11.03 -15.95 -3.04
CA ASN A 51 12.23 -15.73 -3.84
C ASN A 51 13.23 -16.88 -3.60
N LYS A 52 13.62 -17.57 -4.67
CA LYS A 52 14.65 -18.63 -4.61
C LYS A 52 16.07 -18.06 -4.53
N GLY A 53 16.25 -16.81 -5.00
CA GLY A 53 17.50 -16.08 -4.87
C GLY A 53 17.57 -15.29 -3.56
N GLN A 54 18.62 -14.48 -3.45
CA GLN A 54 18.83 -13.56 -2.34
C GLN A 54 18.68 -12.13 -2.85
N ALA A 55 17.72 -11.40 -2.30
CA ALA A 55 17.58 -9.97 -2.53
C ALA A 55 18.78 -9.21 -1.95
N THR A 56 19.20 -8.17 -2.65
CA THR A 56 20.20 -7.22 -2.17
C THR A 56 19.66 -6.43 -0.98
N LYS A 57 20.57 -5.86 -0.17
CA LYS A 57 20.18 -5.00 0.96
C LYS A 57 19.34 -3.80 0.50
N GLU A 58 19.63 -3.26 -0.68
CA GLU A 58 18.91 -2.12 -1.26
C GLU A 58 17.47 -2.50 -1.66
N GLU A 59 17.28 -3.66 -2.29
CA GLU A 59 15.96 -4.17 -2.65
C GLU A 59 15.10 -4.45 -1.41
N ILE A 60 15.70 -5.05 -0.38
CA ILE A 60 15.03 -5.30 0.91
C ILE A 60 14.59 -3.98 1.55
N LEU A 61 15.49 -2.98 1.62
CA LEU A 61 15.19 -1.69 2.22
C LEU A 61 14.09 -0.96 1.46
N LYS A 62 14.17 -0.94 0.12
CA LYS A 62 13.15 -0.31 -0.73
C LYS A 62 11.78 -0.96 -0.54
N TYR A 63 11.74 -2.30 -0.56
CA TYR A 63 10.51 -3.05 -0.37
C TYR A 63 9.89 -2.81 1.01
N GLN A 64 10.70 -2.82 2.07
CA GLN A 64 10.27 -2.49 3.44
C GLN A 64 9.64 -1.10 3.53
N GLN A 65 10.24 -0.10 2.87
CA GLN A 65 9.73 1.27 2.87
C GLN A 65 8.39 1.39 2.11
N GLU A 66 8.23 0.68 0.98
CA GLU A 66 7.00 0.67 0.20
C GLU A 66 5.87 -0.01 0.97
N ILE A 67 6.13 -1.23 1.48
CA ILE A 67 5.14 -1.99 2.26
C ILE A 67 4.75 -1.26 3.54
N GLY A 68 5.69 -0.65 4.26
CA GLY A 68 5.38 0.14 5.46
C GLY A 68 4.45 1.32 5.18
N ALA A 69 4.65 2.00 4.05
CA ALA A 69 3.77 3.09 3.62
C ALA A 69 2.36 2.59 3.26
N LEU A 70 2.27 1.45 2.59
CA LEU A 70 0.99 0.82 2.24
C LEU A 70 0.24 0.28 3.46
N ILE A 71 0.94 -0.29 4.44
CA ILE A 71 0.34 -0.73 5.72
C ILE A 71 -0.32 0.45 6.42
N TYR A 72 0.34 1.62 6.46
CA TYR A 72 -0.24 2.81 7.06
C TYR A 72 -1.52 3.26 6.34
N LEU A 73 -1.54 3.23 5.00
CA LEU A 73 -2.73 3.55 4.21
C LEU A 73 -3.88 2.58 4.50
N ALA A 74 -3.58 1.27 4.51
CA ALA A 74 -4.53 0.20 4.73
C ALA A 74 -5.21 0.28 6.11
N LEU A 75 -4.42 0.53 7.15
CA LEU A 75 -4.91 0.61 8.53
C LEU A 75 -5.72 1.88 8.84
N LYS A 76 -5.56 2.95 8.05
CA LYS A 76 -6.17 4.25 8.35
C LYS A 76 -7.44 4.52 7.55
N THR A 77 -7.38 4.37 6.22
CA THR A 77 -8.47 4.83 5.35
C THR A 77 -8.80 3.88 4.21
N ARG A 78 -7.91 2.93 3.87
CA ARG A 78 -8.05 2.05 2.70
C ARG A 78 -8.06 0.57 3.09
N ILE A 79 -9.07 0.18 3.85
CA ILE A 79 -9.19 -1.23 4.28
C ILE A 79 -9.32 -2.21 3.10
N ASP A 80 -9.77 -1.73 1.94
CA ASP A 80 -9.92 -2.47 0.70
C ASP A 80 -8.60 -3.01 0.12
N ILE A 81 -7.45 -2.40 0.45
CA ILE A 81 -6.12 -2.89 0.03
C ILE A 81 -5.43 -3.75 1.09
N THR A 82 -6.08 -4.05 2.21
CA THR A 82 -5.44 -4.75 3.33
C THR A 82 -4.96 -6.14 2.95
N LEU A 83 -5.78 -6.91 2.23
CA LEU A 83 -5.45 -8.27 1.81
C LEU A 83 -4.17 -8.34 0.93
N PRO A 84 -4.05 -7.56 -0.17
CA PRO A 84 -2.82 -7.57 -0.96
C PRO A 84 -1.61 -7.09 -0.18
N VAL A 85 -1.74 -6.05 0.66
CA VAL A 85 -0.63 -5.54 1.48
C VAL A 85 -0.13 -6.58 2.47
N ILE A 86 -1.02 -7.30 3.16
CA ILE A 86 -0.66 -8.39 4.08
C ILE A 86 -0.02 -9.55 3.32
N THR A 87 -0.47 -9.84 2.10
CA THR A 87 0.10 -10.92 1.29
C THR A 87 1.54 -10.59 0.89
N CYS A 88 1.78 -9.36 0.44
CA CYS A 88 3.11 -8.84 0.11
C CYS A 88 4.04 -8.77 1.33
N SER A 89 3.54 -8.37 2.51
CA SER A 89 4.38 -8.22 3.71
C SER A 89 5.03 -9.53 4.18
N ARG A 90 4.52 -10.69 3.75
CA ARG A 90 5.13 -12.01 4.01
C ARG A 90 6.53 -12.16 3.41
N TYR A 91 6.87 -11.36 2.39
CA TYR A 91 8.14 -11.44 1.67
C TYR A 91 9.11 -10.29 2.03
N ILE A 92 8.84 -9.57 3.13
CA ILE A 92 9.55 -8.35 3.51
C ILE A 92 11.06 -8.53 3.78
N SER A 93 11.49 -9.76 4.09
CA SER A 93 12.89 -10.10 4.37
C SER A 93 13.66 -10.53 3.13
N ASN A 94 12.98 -11.00 2.08
CA ASN A 94 13.60 -11.47 0.83
C ASN A 94 12.62 -11.30 -0.35
N PRO A 95 12.40 -10.07 -0.82
CA PRO A 95 11.50 -9.81 -1.94
C PRO A 95 12.10 -10.30 -3.27
N SER A 96 11.24 -10.60 -4.25
CA SER A 96 11.62 -10.81 -5.65
C SER A 96 11.08 -9.66 -6.49
N LYS A 97 11.49 -9.56 -7.77
CA LYS A 97 10.92 -8.58 -8.70
C LYS A 97 9.40 -8.76 -8.90
N GLU A 98 8.87 -9.98 -8.75
CA GLU A 98 7.44 -10.27 -8.84
C GLU A 98 6.64 -9.72 -7.66
N HIS A 99 7.30 -9.30 -6.58
CA HIS A 99 6.64 -8.74 -5.41
C HIS A 99 6.45 -7.20 -5.48
N PHE A 100 7.08 -6.49 -6.42
CA PHE A 100 7.06 -5.03 -6.60
C PHE A 100 5.98 -4.53 -7.56
#